data_AF-A0A067FHP9-F1
#
_entry.id   AF-A0A067FHP9-F1
#
_cell.length_a   1.000
_cell.length_b   1.000
_cell.length_c   1.000
_cell.angle_alpha   90.00
_cell.angle_beta   90.00
_cell.angle_gamma   90.00
#
_symmetry.space_group_name_H-M   'P 1'
#
loop_
_entity.id
_entity.type
_entity.pdbx_description
1 polymer ?
#
loop_
_entity_poly.entity_id
_entity_poly.type
_entity_poly.pdbx_seq_one_letter_code
_entity_poly.pdbx_strand_id
1 'polypeptide(L)'
;MEEESRNHNHRLHESVPSSSISTSHSQENAVRQQQQSSGVSYRVNMSISDSSTRNDIWSCLFTITMIFGVYGSLELQLGPHCSRPIHTNPLFVQSIKAQVLDRQTSSSLMLYGFHNSPPLDVEFTWTETHIAVVPDDGHKEWLYFLNKGSKLEISYNVKSPSSAPLSLVIARGGESLEDWIDHPSCPKTTLSWNILYGSGKIQQKISKSSDYYIAVGNLNSQQVE
;
A
#
# COMPACT_ATOMS: atom_id res chain seq x y z
N MET A 1 73.55 26.24 21.12
CA MET A 1 74.26 25.03 20.69
C MET A 1 73.23 24.12 20.07
N GLU A 2 72.98 24.20 18.76
CA GLU A 2 73.93 24.27 17.63
C GLU A 2 74.73 22.94 17.50
N GLU A 3 74.88 22.31 16.34
CA GLU A 3 74.41 22.71 15.00
C GLU A 3 74.15 21.52 14.04
N GLU A 4 73.55 21.88 12.89
CA GLU A 4 73.56 21.26 11.55
C GLU A 4 74.54 20.07 11.31
N SER A 5 74.16 18.97 10.60
CA SER A 5 74.17 18.97 9.12
C SER A 5 73.48 17.79 8.40
N ARG A 6 72.70 18.17 7.36
CA ARG A 6 72.47 17.61 5.99
C ARG A 6 72.95 16.17 5.68
N ASN A 7 72.32 15.39 4.79
CA ASN A 7 71.45 15.65 3.63
C ASN A 7 70.71 14.30 3.26
N HIS A 8 69.87 14.03 2.25
CA HIS A 8 69.12 14.64 1.10
C HIS A 8 68.16 13.50 0.60
N ASN A 9 67.26 13.52 -0.39
CA ASN A 9 66.39 14.46 -1.13
C ASN A 9 65.41 13.56 -1.96
N HIS A 10 64.23 13.93 -2.49
CA HIS A 10 63.32 15.07 -2.31
C HIS A 10 61.89 14.61 -2.71
N ARG A 11 60.83 15.26 -2.24
CA ARG A 11 59.43 15.04 -2.68
C ARG A 11 58.79 16.37 -3.10
N LEU A 12 58.21 16.45 -4.30
CA LEU A 12 57.32 17.52 -4.83
C LEU A 12 56.34 16.82 -5.80
N HIS A 13 55.02 17.05 -5.85
CA HIS A 13 54.12 18.16 -5.48
C HIS A 13 54.03 19.30 -6.52
N GLU A 14 52.79 19.71 -6.82
CA GLU A 14 52.41 20.62 -7.89
C GLU A 14 52.66 22.11 -7.57
N SER A 15 52.98 22.94 -8.59
CA SER A 15 52.03 23.93 -9.14
C SER A 15 52.67 24.93 -10.14
N VAL A 16 52.00 25.10 -11.29
CA VAL A 16 51.79 26.33 -12.12
C VAL A 16 52.92 27.38 -12.28
N PRO A 17 53.16 27.85 -13.52
CA PRO A 17 53.17 29.30 -13.76
C PRO A 17 52.29 29.77 -14.93
N SER A 18 51.78 31.01 -14.84
CA SER A 18 51.04 31.73 -15.90
C SER A 18 51.96 32.10 -17.07
N SER A 19 51.52 32.09 -18.33
CA SER A 19 50.81 33.18 -19.04
C SER A 19 50.94 32.91 -20.56
N SER A 20 50.22 33.53 -21.50
CA SER A 20 49.56 34.84 -21.53
C SER A 20 48.26 34.84 -22.36
N ILE A 21 47.53 35.97 -22.35
CA ILE A 21 46.31 36.17 -23.13
C ILE A 21 46.64 36.96 -24.41
N SER A 22 46.21 36.46 -25.57
CA SER A 22 46.14 37.21 -26.82
C SER A 22 44.83 36.88 -27.54
N THR A 23 43.92 37.85 -27.59
CA THR A 23 42.58 37.67 -28.16
C THR A 23 42.55 38.11 -29.62
N SER A 24 42.32 37.18 -30.55
CA SER A 24 41.83 37.49 -31.90
C SER A 24 40.95 36.36 -32.42
N HIS A 25 39.70 36.70 -32.76
CA HIS A 25 38.80 35.79 -33.47
C HIS A 25 39.29 35.59 -34.91
N SER A 26 39.25 34.33 -35.38
CA SER A 26 38.80 34.01 -36.73
C SER A 26 38.46 32.52 -36.86
N GLN A 27 37.41 32.27 -37.66
CA GLN A 27 37.21 31.19 -38.66
C GLN A 27 38.24 30.04 -38.75
N GLU A 28 37.90 28.80 -39.13
CA GLU A 28 36.62 28.10 -39.45
C GLU A 28 36.93 26.60 -39.71
N ASN A 29 35.91 25.77 -39.94
CA ASN A 29 35.98 24.30 -40.14
C ASN A 29 37.17 23.74 -40.96
N ALA A 30 37.94 22.79 -40.39
CA ALA A 30 38.70 21.80 -41.17
C ALA A 30 39.03 20.48 -40.43
N VAL A 31 38.48 19.38 -40.94
CA VAL A 31 39.05 18.00 -41.04
C VAL A 31 40.04 17.50 -39.98
N ARG A 32 39.62 16.51 -39.18
CA ARG A 32 40.55 15.52 -38.58
C ARG A 32 41.19 14.67 -39.69
N GLN A 33 42.52 14.67 -39.80
CA GLN A 33 43.22 13.57 -40.46
C GLN A 33 43.27 12.36 -39.52
N GLN A 34 43.06 11.16 -40.07
CA GLN A 34 43.23 9.90 -39.36
C GLN A 34 44.08 8.96 -40.22
N GLN A 35 45.29 8.64 -39.76
CA GLN A 35 46.20 7.71 -40.42
C GLN A 35 47.14 7.10 -39.35
N GLN A 36 47.36 5.79 -39.22
CA GLN A 36 46.66 4.62 -39.78
C GLN A 36 47.18 3.36 -39.04
N SER A 37 46.30 2.45 -38.61
CA SER A 37 46.69 1.08 -38.26
C SER A 37 45.54 0.08 -38.48
N SER A 38 45.88 -1.17 -38.73
CA SER A 38 44.98 -2.17 -39.32
C SER A 38 44.22 -3.00 -38.29
N GLY A 39 42.95 -3.30 -38.58
CA GLY A 39 42.14 -4.28 -37.85
C GLY A 39 41.37 -5.18 -38.83
N VAL A 40 41.38 -6.49 -38.59
CA VAL A 40 40.71 -7.50 -39.44
C VAL A 40 39.20 -7.39 -39.30
N SER A 41 38.46 -7.45 -40.42
CA SER A 41 37.01 -7.42 -40.42
C SER A 41 36.39 -8.82 -40.29
N TYR A 42 35.36 -8.91 -39.45
CA TYR A 42 34.40 -10.00 -39.46
C TYR A 42 32.99 -9.39 -39.52
N ARG A 43 32.17 -9.85 -40.47
CA ARG A 43 30.73 -9.50 -40.53
C ARG A 43 29.92 -10.72 -40.13
N VAL A 44 29.48 -10.76 -38.88
CA VAL A 44 28.45 -11.72 -38.44
C VAL A 44 27.09 -11.18 -38.88
N ASN A 45 26.41 -11.89 -39.76
CA ASN A 45 25.04 -11.56 -40.14
C ASN A 45 24.08 -12.31 -39.21
N MET A 46 23.33 -11.59 -38.37
CA MET A 46 22.39 -12.19 -37.41
C MET A 46 20.95 -11.89 -37.82
N SER A 47 20.29 -12.86 -38.45
CA SER A 47 18.85 -12.83 -38.67
C SER A 47 18.12 -13.19 -37.38
N ILE A 48 17.45 -12.22 -36.76
CA ILE A 48 16.63 -12.45 -35.56
C ILE A 48 15.27 -12.97 -36.00
N SER A 49 14.94 -14.21 -35.61
CA SER A 49 13.58 -14.75 -35.75
C SER A 49 12.68 -14.17 -34.66
N ASP A 50 11.67 -13.41 -35.06
CA ASP A 50 10.82 -12.64 -34.14
C ASP A 50 9.70 -13.50 -33.53
N SER A 51 9.99 -14.16 -32.40
CA SER A 51 8.97 -14.85 -31.58
C SER A 51 9.34 -15.08 -30.11
N SER A 52 10.62 -15.23 -29.75
CA SER A 52 11.05 -15.42 -28.35
C SER A 52 11.07 -14.13 -27.53
N THR A 53 11.65 -13.07 -28.12
CA THR A 53 11.90 -11.73 -27.55
C THR A 53 10.74 -11.19 -26.70
N ARG A 54 9.52 -11.31 -27.21
CA ARG A 54 8.30 -10.81 -26.57
C ARG A 54 7.98 -11.52 -25.25
N ASN A 55 8.19 -12.83 -25.16
CA ASN A 55 7.96 -13.59 -23.93
C ASN A 55 9.06 -13.31 -22.89
N ASP A 56 10.31 -13.20 -23.35
CA ASP A 56 11.45 -12.90 -22.48
C ASP A 56 11.32 -11.51 -21.83
N ILE A 57 10.84 -10.50 -22.57
CA ILE A 57 10.58 -9.15 -22.05
C ILE A 57 9.50 -9.16 -20.95
N TRP A 58 8.35 -9.81 -21.17
CA TRP A 58 7.31 -9.89 -20.14
C TRP A 58 7.78 -10.67 -18.90
N SER A 59 8.48 -11.80 -19.10
CA SER A 59 9.07 -12.58 -18.01
C SER A 59 10.07 -11.75 -17.19
N CYS A 60 10.92 -10.97 -17.86
CA CYS A 60 11.88 -10.06 -17.24
C CYS A 60 11.20 -8.93 -16.45
N LEU A 61 10.11 -8.35 -16.96
CA LEU A 61 9.33 -7.35 -16.23
C LEU A 61 8.70 -7.94 -14.96
N PHE A 62 8.17 -9.17 -15.02
CA PHE A 62 7.65 -9.86 -13.82
C PHE A 62 8.75 -10.19 -12.80
N THR A 63 9.92 -10.67 -13.22
CA THR A 63 11.02 -10.95 -12.27
C THR A 63 11.63 -9.69 -11.69
N ILE A 64 11.78 -8.60 -12.47
CA ILE A 64 12.18 -7.29 -11.96
C ILE A 64 11.15 -6.77 -10.95
N THR A 65 9.85 -6.89 -11.24
CA THR A 65 8.77 -6.47 -10.33
C THR A 65 8.67 -7.35 -9.07
N MET A 66 9.19 -8.58 -9.12
CA MET A 66 9.29 -9.46 -7.95
C MET A 66 10.56 -9.21 -7.10
N ILE A 67 11.67 -8.83 -7.74
CA ILE A 67 12.97 -8.59 -7.06
C ILE A 67 13.06 -7.17 -6.49
N PHE A 68 12.56 -6.17 -7.23
CA PHE A 68 12.54 -4.75 -6.87
C PHE A 68 11.13 -4.29 -6.45
N GLY A 69 10.32 -5.19 -5.91
CA GLY A 69 8.87 -5.01 -5.83
C GLY A 69 8.42 -3.73 -5.12
N VAL A 70 7.30 -3.18 -5.60
CA VAL A 70 6.66 -1.96 -5.07
C VAL A 70 5.91 -2.32 -3.78
N TYR A 71 6.66 -2.75 -2.77
CA TYR A 71 6.17 -3.08 -1.44
C TYR A 71 5.92 -1.79 -0.67
N GLY A 72 4.67 -1.30 -0.74
CA GLY A 72 4.22 -0.14 0.03
C GLY A 72 3.97 -0.45 1.51
N SER A 73 3.84 0.59 2.31
CA SER A 73 3.32 0.48 3.69
C SER A 73 1.88 -0.03 3.68
N LEU A 74 1.57 -1.06 4.46
CA LEU A 74 0.21 -1.49 4.73
C LEU A 74 -0.30 -0.82 6.02
N GLU A 75 -1.36 -0.04 5.91
CA GLU A 75 -2.05 0.53 7.07
C GLU A 75 -3.15 -0.42 7.55
N LEU A 76 -3.13 -0.77 8.84
CA LEU A 76 -4.13 -1.63 9.47
C LEU A 76 -4.86 -0.85 10.56
N GLN A 77 -6.15 -0.62 10.37
CA GLN A 77 -7.00 -0.01 11.39
C GLN A 77 -7.27 -1.00 12.54
N LEU A 78 -7.39 -0.45 13.75
CA LEU A 78 -7.75 -1.16 14.97
C LEU A 78 -9.06 -0.56 15.50
N GLY A 79 -10.10 -1.39 15.62
CA GLY A 79 -11.38 -0.95 16.16
C GLY A 79 -11.36 -0.71 17.68
N PRO A 80 -12.40 -0.09 18.25
CA PRO A 80 -12.54 0.10 19.68
C PRO A 80 -12.38 -1.22 20.45
N HIS A 81 -11.56 -1.21 21.50
CA HIS A 81 -11.27 -2.38 22.35
C HIS A 81 -10.78 -3.65 21.61
N CYS A 82 -10.29 -3.52 20.37
CA CYS A 82 -9.84 -4.64 19.56
C CYS A 82 -8.39 -5.04 19.84
N SER A 83 -8.13 -6.34 19.99
CA SER A 83 -6.79 -6.93 19.85
C SER A 83 -6.67 -7.63 18.50
N ARG A 84 -5.63 -7.29 17.73
CA ARG A 84 -5.40 -7.82 16.38
C ARG A 84 -4.05 -8.56 16.33
N PRO A 85 -4.02 -9.90 16.15
CA PRO A 85 -2.77 -10.60 15.94
C PRO A 85 -2.22 -10.24 14.55
N ILE A 86 -0.94 -9.88 14.48
CA ILE A 86 -0.23 -9.59 13.23
C ILE A 86 0.92 -10.59 13.11
N HIS A 87 0.96 -11.34 12.01
CA HIS A 87 2.09 -12.20 11.66
C HIS A 87 2.84 -11.58 10.49
N THR A 88 4.11 -11.27 10.68
CA THR A 88 4.95 -10.60 9.69
C THR A 88 6.01 -11.55 9.14
N ASN A 89 6.38 -11.36 7.87
CA ASN A 89 7.50 -12.05 7.24
C ASN A 89 8.64 -11.04 7.04
N PRO A 90 9.85 -11.29 7.59
CA PRO A 90 10.97 -10.35 7.53
C PRO A 90 11.53 -10.12 6.11
N LEU A 91 11.13 -10.93 5.11
CA LEU A 91 11.43 -10.68 3.70
C LEU A 91 10.65 -9.48 3.12
N PHE A 92 9.51 -9.13 3.71
CA PHE A 92 8.60 -8.08 3.21
C PHE A 92 8.39 -6.94 4.22
N VAL A 93 8.40 -7.23 5.53
CA VAL A 93 8.11 -6.24 6.58
C VAL A 93 9.40 -5.80 7.26
N GLN A 94 9.88 -4.60 6.91
CA GLN A 94 11.10 -4.01 7.48
C GLN A 94 10.87 -3.35 8.85
N SER A 95 9.68 -2.80 9.10
CA SER A 95 9.30 -2.19 10.38
C SER A 95 7.78 -2.20 10.58
N ILE A 96 7.33 -1.97 11.82
CA ILE A 96 5.92 -1.79 12.17
C ILE A 96 5.82 -0.45 12.90
N LYS A 97 4.96 0.45 12.41
CA LYS A 97 4.66 1.73 13.07
C LYS A 97 3.27 1.67 13.69
N ALA A 98 3.20 1.78 15.01
CA ALA A 98 1.95 1.93 15.75
C ALA A 98 1.67 3.43 15.98
N GLN A 99 0.45 3.89 15.69
CA GLN A 99 0.03 5.28 15.90
C GLN A 99 -1.44 5.33 16.30
N VAL A 100 -1.77 6.16 17.29
CA VAL A 100 -3.15 6.49 17.65
C VAL A 100 -3.61 7.69 16.81
N LEU A 101 -4.77 7.58 16.15
CA LEU A 101 -5.33 8.65 15.29
C LEU A 101 -6.26 9.59 16.06
N ASP A 102 -7.13 9.05 16.93
CA ASP A 102 -7.99 9.87 17.80
C ASP A 102 -7.26 10.25 19.10
N ARG A 103 -7.44 11.50 19.54
CA ARG A 103 -6.81 12.04 20.75
C ARG A 103 -7.69 11.92 21.99
N GLN A 104 -8.94 11.47 21.85
CA GLN A 104 -9.92 11.38 22.92
C GLN A 104 -9.89 10.00 23.62
N THR A 105 -9.50 8.95 22.89
CA THR A 105 -9.17 7.63 23.46
C THR A 105 -7.85 7.67 24.24
N SER A 106 -7.93 7.89 25.56
CA SER A 106 -6.79 7.91 26.50
C SER A 106 -6.14 6.54 26.75
N SER A 107 -6.64 5.47 26.12
CA SER A 107 -6.07 4.12 26.17
C SER A 107 -4.75 4.06 25.39
N SER A 108 -3.64 3.83 26.10
CA SER A 108 -2.34 3.58 25.46
C SER A 108 -2.40 2.37 24.52
N LEU A 109 -2.07 2.58 23.24
CA LEU A 109 -1.90 1.51 22.27
C LEU A 109 -0.71 0.62 22.68
N MET A 110 -0.97 -0.66 22.92
CA MET A 110 0.04 -1.63 23.37
C MET A 110 0.38 -2.62 22.25
N LEU A 111 1.67 -2.87 22.07
CA LEU A 111 2.20 -3.87 21.14
C LEU A 111 2.91 -4.97 21.93
N TYR A 112 2.52 -6.23 21.69
CA TYR A 112 3.06 -7.41 22.36
C TYR A 112 3.74 -8.33 21.36
N GLY A 113 4.88 -8.90 21.74
CA GLY A 113 5.55 -9.96 20.98
C GLY A 113 5.24 -11.34 21.58
N PHE A 114 4.83 -12.29 20.74
CA PHE A 114 4.55 -13.67 21.13
C PHE A 114 5.22 -14.66 20.16
N HIS A 115 5.67 -15.81 20.65
CA HIS A 115 6.21 -16.89 19.81
C HIS A 115 5.12 -17.72 19.12
N ASN A 116 3.91 -17.75 19.68
CA ASN A 116 2.73 -18.44 19.17
C ASN A 116 1.52 -17.50 19.29
N SER A 117 0.44 -17.76 18.55
CA SER A 117 -0.81 -17.01 18.70
C SER A 117 -1.33 -17.10 20.14
N PRO A 118 -1.70 -15.97 20.79
CA PRO A 118 -2.32 -16.00 22.11
C PRO A 118 -3.72 -16.66 22.06
N PRO A 119 -4.23 -17.18 23.20
CA PRO A 119 -5.59 -17.70 23.28
C PRO A 119 -6.64 -16.59 23.12
N LEU A 120 -7.88 -17.01 22.88
CA LEU A 120 -9.08 -16.15 22.95
C LEU A 120 -9.81 -16.46 24.27
N ASP A 121 -9.18 -16.11 25.38
CA ASP A 121 -9.61 -16.40 26.76
C ASP A 121 -10.42 -15.26 27.42
N VAL A 122 -10.27 -14.03 26.94
CA VAL A 122 -11.05 -12.85 27.38
C VAL A 122 -12.17 -12.53 26.38
N GLU A 123 -13.43 -12.71 26.78
CA GLU A 123 -14.59 -12.17 26.05
C GLU A 123 -14.84 -10.71 26.48
N PHE A 124 -15.11 -9.82 25.52
CA PHE A 124 -15.41 -8.41 25.78
C PHE A 124 -16.59 -7.94 24.93
N THR A 125 -17.51 -7.20 25.54
CA THR A 125 -18.71 -6.65 24.89
C THR A 125 -18.59 -5.15 24.82
N TRP A 126 -18.73 -4.58 23.62
CA TRP A 126 -18.73 -3.14 23.36
C TRP A 126 -19.85 -2.77 22.39
N THR A 127 -20.17 -1.47 22.37
CA THR A 127 -21.17 -0.88 21.47
C THR A 127 -20.60 0.42 20.91
N GLU A 128 -20.83 0.65 19.62
CA GLU A 128 -20.52 1.91 18.94
C GLU A 128 -21.77 2.39 18.20
N THR A 129 -21.89 3.70 17.99
CA THR A 129 -23.05 4.32 17.32
C THR A 129 -22.54 5.23 16.21
N HIS A 130 -22.88 4.89 14.97
CA HIS A 130 -22.58 5.72 13.80
C HIS A 130 -23.81 6.51 13.37
N ILE A 131 -23.61 7.76 12.99
CA ILE A 131 -24.59 8.61 12.31
C ILE A 131 -23.92 9.01 10.99
N ALA A 132 -24.51 8.62 9.87
CA ALA A 132 -23.95 8.88 8.55
C ALA A 132 -25.08 9.13 7.55
N VAL A 133 -24.81 10.02 6.59
CA VAL A 133 -25.75 10.30 5.49
C VAL A 133 -25.19 9.64 4.23
N VAL A 134 -25.97 8.75 3.62
CA VAL A 134 -25.58 7.95 2.47
C VAL A 134 -26.08 8.66 1.19
N PRO A 135 -25.19 9.19 0.34
CA PRO A 135 -25.58 9.91 -0.88
C PRO A 135 -26.33 8.99 -1.86
N ASP A 136 -26.97 9.58 -2.86
CA ASP A 136 -27.55 8.85 -3.99
C ASP A 136 -26.49 8.04 -4.75
N ASP A 137 -26.86 6.82 -5.16
CA ASP A 137 -26.02 5.80 -5.81
C ASP A 137 -24.66 5.54 -5.11
N GLY A 138 -24.62 5.68 -3.79
CA GLY A 138 -23.39 5.63 -2.99
C GLY A 138 -23.50 4.79 -1.72
N HIS A 139 -22.39 4.70 -0.97
CA HIS A 139 -22.31 3.90 0.25
C HIS A 139 -21.54 4.56 1.41
N LYS A 140 -21.61 3.92 2.58
CA LYS A 140 -20.78 4.16 3.77
C LYS A 140 -20.42 2.84 4.43
N GLU A 141 -19.19 2.73 4.91
CA GLU A 141 -18.59 1.48 5.38
C GLU A 141 -17.76 1.66 6.65
N TRP A 142 -17.78 0.64 7.51
CA TRP A 142 -17.04 0.59 8.78
C TRP A 142 -16.30 -0.74 8.89
N LEU A 143 -14.99 -0.67 9.15
CA LEU A 143 -14.08 -1.81 9.19
C LEU A 143 -13.84 -2.29 10.64
N TYR A 144 -14.13 -3.56 10.90
CA TYR A 144 -13.87 -4.21 12.18
C TYR A 144 -13.12 -5.53 12.02
N PHE A 145 -12.03 -5.70 12.76
CA PHE A 145 -11.47 -7.04 12.95
C PHE A 145 -12.30 -7.78 14.01
N LEU A 146 -12.97 -8.86 13.63
CA LEU A 146 -13.84 -9.65 14.53
C LEU A 146 -13.29 -11.07 14.67
N ASN A 147 -13.40 -11.63 15.88
CA ASN A 147 -12.89 -12.97 16.17
C ASN A 147 -13.92 -14.07 15.89
N LYS A 148 -13.43 -15.28 15.56
CA LYS A 148 -14.26 -16.48 15.51
C LYS A 148 -14.98 -16.67 16.85
N GLY A 149 -16.30 -16.79 16.81
CA GLY A 149 -17.17 -16.92 17.98
C GLY A 149 -17.88 -15.62 18.38
N SER A 150 -17.40 -14.46 17.93
CA SER A 150 -18.05 -13.18 18.17
C SER A 150 -19.49 -13.14 17.63
N LYS A 151 -20.34 -12.35 18.29
CA LYS A 151 -21.71 -12.06 17.89
C LYS A 151 -21.80 -10.56 17.64
N LEU A 152 -22.34 -10.17 16.49
CA LEU A 152 -22.57 -8.78 16.12
C LEU A 152 -24.08 -8.53 16.16
N GLU A 153 -24.52 -7.56 16.96
CA GLU A 153 -25.89 -7.05 16.93
C GLU A 153 -25.86 -5.61 16.41
N ILE A 154 -26.52 -5.38 15.27
CA ILE A 154 -26.70 -4.05 14.68
C ILE A 154 -28.12 -3.62 15.01
N SER A 155 -28.28 -2.45 15.64
CA SER A 155 -29.56 -1.75 15.77
C SER A 155 -29.52 -0.52 14.87
N TYR A 156 -30.53 -0.31 14.03
CA TYR A 156 -30.56 0.76 13.02
C TYR A 156 -31.86 1.58 13.09
N ASN A 157 -31.81 2.80 12.55
CA ASN A 157 -32.97 3.67 12.37
C ASN A 157 -32.80 4.61 11.17
N VAL A 158 -33.40 4.26 10.04
CA VAL A 158 -33.33 5.01 8.76
C VAL A 158 -34.35 6.15 8.74
N LYS A 159 -33.89 7.36 8.45
CA LYS A 159 -34.68 8.59 8.27
C LYS A 159 -34.71 8.98 6.78
N SER A 160 -35.49 8.25 5.98
CA SER A 160 -35.70 8.60 4.58
C SER A 160 -36.88 9.58 4.42
N PRO A 161 -36.72 10.75 3.76
CA PRO A 161 -37.82 11.67 3.45
C PRO A 161 -38.92 11.04 2.57
N SER A 162 -38.58 10.00 1.81
CA SER A 162 -39.44 9.31 0.85
C SER A 162 -39.73 7.85 1.23
N SER A 163 -39.37 7.43 2.45
CA SER A 163 -39.39 6.03 2.91
C SER A 163 -38.58 5.06 2.02
N ALA A 164 -37.62 5.60 1.27
CA ALA A 164 -36.74 4.84 0.40
C ALA A 164 -35.79 3.92 1.21
N PRO A 165 -35.62 2.65 0.81
CA PRO A 165 -34.81 1.69 1.55
C PRO A 165 -33.31 1.94 1.41
N LEU A 166 -32.57 1.65 2.47
CA LEU A 166 -31.13 1.40 2.38
C LEU A 166 -30.87 -0.10 2.28
N SER A 167 -29.73 -0.49 1.73
CA SER A 167 -29.20 -1.86 1.81
C SER A 167 -28.07 -1.90 2.85
N LEU A 168 -28.00 -2.94 3.67
CA LEU A 168 -26.89 -3.20 4.57
C LEU A 168 -26.27 -4.56 4.26
N VAL A 169 -24.96 -4.57 4.05
CA VAL A 169 -24.16 -5.79 3.92
C VAL A 169 -23.17 -5.96 5.06
N ILE A 170 -22.84 -7.21 5.34
CA ILE A 170 -21.69 -7.60 6.17
C ILE A 170 -20.74 -8.36 5.25
N ALA A 171 -19.75 -7.67 4.69
CA ALA A 171 -18.71 -8.25 3.85
C ALA A 171 -17.55 -8.79 4.70
N ARG A 172 -16.80 -9.78 4.20
CA ARG A 172 -15.62 -10.37 4.88
C ARG A 172 -14.38 -10.28 4.01
N GLY A 173 -13.44 -9.40 4.38
CA GLY A 173 -12.31 -8.99 3.53
C GLY A 173 -12.73 -7.99 2.45
N GLY A 174 -11.74 -7.30 1.88
CA GLY A 174 -11.95 -6.24 0.86
C GLY A 174 -12.63 -6.75 -0.41
N GLU A 175 -12.19 -7.91 -0.93
CA GLU A 175 -12.78 -8.58 -2.10
C GLU A 175 -14.32 -8.70 -2.02
N SER A 176 -14.83 -9.10 -0.84
CA SER A 176 -16.27 -9.26 -0.58
C SER A 176 -17.03 -7.95 -0.44
N LEU A 177 -16.34 -6.81 -0.26
CA LEU A 177 -16.92 -5.47 -0.29
C LEU A 177 -16.88 -4.92 -1.72
N GLU A 178 -15.75 -5.06 -2.41
CA GLU A 178 -15.54 -4.67 -3.81
C GLU A 178 -16.55 -5.35 -4.74
N ASP A 179 -16.74 -6.68 -4.61
CA ASP A 179 -17.80 -7.45 -5.29
C ASP A 179 -19.18 -6.81 -5.18
N TRP A 180 -19.50 -6.26 -4.01
CA TRP A 180 -20.79 -5.64 -3.71
C TRP A 180 -20.86 -4.18 -4.16
N ILE A 181 -19.76 -3.43 -4.13
CA ILE A 181 -19.71 -2.08 -4.70
C ILE A 181 -19.95 -2.12 -6.21
N ASP A 182 -19.36 -3.11 -6.91
CA ASP A 182 -19.59 -3.32 -8.35
C ASP A 182 -21.00 -3.86 -8.65
N HIS A 183 -21.56 -4.70 -7.77
CA HIS A 183 -22.84 -5.39 -8.01
C HIS A 183 -23.80 -5.30 -6.80
N PRO A 184 -24.24 -4.10 -6.38
CA PRO A 184 -24.92 -3.91 -5.08
C PRO A 184 -26.30 -4.57 -4.99
N SER A 185 -26.94 -4.79 -6.14
CA SER A 185 -28.20 -5.53 -6.28
C SER A 185 -28.03 -7.06 -6.22
N CYS A 186 -26.81 -7.60 -6.14
CA CYS A 186 -26.56 -9.04 -6.14
C CYS A 186 -25.38 -9.49 -5.24
N PRO A 187 -25.43 -9.26 -3.90
CA PRO A 187 -24.34 -9.52 -2.95
C PRO A 187 -24.05 -11.01 -2.65
N LYS A 188 -23.60 -11.77 -3.65
CA LYS A 188 -23.36 -13.23 -3.58
C LYS A 188 -22.26 -13.65 -2.61
N THR A 189 -21.25 -12.80 -2.37
CA THR A 189 -20.03 -13.15 -1.62
C THR A 189 -20.03 -12.62 -0.18
N THR A 190 -20.96 -11.71 0.14
CA THR A 190 -21.15 -11.17 1.50
C THR A 190 -21.61 -12.24 2.50
N LEU A 191 -21.38 -12.03 3.79
CA LEU A 191 -21.85 -12.90 4.87
C LEU A 191 -23.33 -12.66 5.21
N SER A 192 -23.84 -11.45 4.95
CA SER A 192 -25.22 -11.04 5.21
C SER A 192 -25.61 -9.87 4.30
N TRP A 193 -26.86 -9.84 3.86
CA TRP A 193 -27.48 -8.72 3.16
C TRP A 193 -28.90 -8.52 3.66
N ASN A 194 -29.26 -7.27 3.96
CA ASN A 194 -30.53 -6.89 4.57
C ASN A 194 -31.01 -5.60 3.92
N ILE A 195 -32.32 -5.47 3.68
CA ILE A 195 -32.92 -4.21 3.25
C ILE A 195 -33.48 -3.50 4.49
N LEU A 196 -33.06 -2.25 4.71
CA LEU A 196 -33.41 -1.44 5.86
C LEU A 196 -34.60 -0.53 5.55
N TYR A 197 -35.62 -0.61 6.39
CA TYR A 197 -36.76 0.33 6.40
C TYR A 197 -37.01 0.76 7.84
N GLY A 198 -37.08 2.07 8.12
CA GLY A 198 -37.33 2.59 9.46
C GLY A 198 -36.34 2.06 10.49
N SER A 199 -36.83 1.62 11.65
CA SER A 199 -36.02 1.05 12.74
C SER A 199 -36.04 -0.48 12.78
N GLY A 200 -34.91 -1.11 13.10
CA GLY A 200 -34.84 -2.56 13.24
C GLY A 200 -33.55 -3.08 13.88
N LYS A 201 -33.41 -4.41 13.91
CA LYS A 201 -32.23 -5.13 14.43
C LYS A 201 -31.79 -6.26 13.50
N ILE A 202 -30.48 -6.49 13.44
CA ILE A 202 -29.82 -7.58 12.70
C ILE A 202 -28.84 -8.26 13.66
N GLN A 203 -28.81 -9.60 13.68
CA GLN A 203 -27.84 -10.38 14.45
C GLN A 203 -27.02 -11.29 13.53
N GLN A 204 -25.68 -11.19 13.61
CA GLN A 204 -24.75 -11.99 12.82
C GLN A 204 -23.77 -12.76 13.73
N LYS A 205 -23.53 -14.03 13.40
CA LYS A 205 -22.50 -14.86 14.07
C LYS A 205 -21.21 -14.86 13.23
N ILE A 206 -20.07 -14.69 13.88
CA ILE A 206 -18.75 -14.64 13.23
C ILE A 206 -18.10 -16.03 13.29
N SER A 207 -17.94 -16.68 12.14
CA SER A 207 -17.47 -18.08 12.03
C SER A 207 -15.96 -18.23 11.79
N LYS A 208 -15.26 -17.14 11.45
CA LYS A 208 -13.80 -17.07 11.25
C LYS A 208 -13.29 -15.74 11.80
N SER A 209 -12.07 -15.70 12.35
CA SER A 209 -11.44 -14.41 12.65
C SER A 209 -11.04 -13.73 11.33
N SER A 210 -11.44 -12.48 11.12
CA SER A 210 -11.21 -11.77 9.86
C SER A 210 -11.50 -10.28 9.99
N ASP A 211 -11.14 -9.52 8.95
CA ASP A 211 -11.69 -8.20 8.70
C ASP A 211 -13.13 -8.31 8.16
N TYR A 212 -14.02 -7.52 8.74
CA TYR A 212 -15.42 -7.44 8.39
C TYR A 212 -15.80 -5.99 8.12
N TYR A 213 -16.39 -5.74 6.96
CA TYR A 213 -16.93 -4.44 6.60
C TYR A 213 -18.44 -4.49 6.81
N ILE A 214 -18.94 -3.66 7.72
CA ILE A 214 -20.36 -3.33 7.78
C ILE A 214 -20.55 -2.17 6.82
N ALA A 215 -21.28 -2.35 5.73
CA ALA A 215 -21.50 -1.30 4.74
C ALA A 215 -22.99 -1.09 4.46
N VAL A 216 -23.36 0.17 4.24
CA VAL A 216 -24.73 0.62 3.95
C VAL A 216 -24.73 1.36 2.62
N GLY A 217 -25.49 0.85 1.65
CA GLY A 217 -25.56 1.36 0.28
C GLY A 217 -26.95 1.84 -0.09
N ASN A 218 -27.01 2.96 -0.82
CA ASN A 218 -28.22 3.66 -1.21
C ASN A 218 -28.41 3.62 -2.74
N LEU A 219 -29.30 2.75 -3.21
CA LEU A 219 -29.60 2.59 -4.64
C LEU A 219 -30.79 3.46 -5.10
N ASN A 220 -31.07 4.54 -4.38
CA ASN A 220 -32.14 5.49 -4.69
C ASN A 220 -31.54 6.80 -5.21
N SER A 221 -32.30 7.53 -6.03
CA SER A 221 -31.95 8.85 -6.56
C SER A 221 -32.10 10.01 -5.55
N GLN A 222 -32.04 9.69 -4.26
CA GLN A 222 -32.14 10.64 -3.14
C GLN A 222 -31.22 10.18 -2.01
N GLN A 223 -30.48 11.11 -1.41
CA GLN A 223 -29.71 10.88 -0.20
C GLN A 223 -30.61 10.50 1.00
N VAL A 224 -30.15 9.57 1.85
CA VAL A 224 -30.86 9.07 3.03
C VAL A 224 -29.92 9.05 4.25
N GLU A 225 -30.46 9.30 5.46
CA GLU A 225 -29.79 9.15 6.76
C GLU A 225 -30.22 7.86 7.47
#